data_AF-X1UK15-F1
#
_entry.id   AF-X1UK15-F1
#
_cell.length_a   1.000
_cell.length_b   1.000
_cell.length_c   1.000
_cell.angle_alpha   90.00
_cell.angle_beta   90.00
_cell.angle_gamma   90.00
#
_symmetry.space_group_name_H-M   'P 1'
#
loop_
_entity.id
_entity.type
_entity.pdbx_description
1 polymer ?
#
loop_
_entity_poly.entity_id
_entity_poly.type
_entity_poly.pdbx_seq_one_letter_code
_entity_poly.pdbx_strand_id
1 'polypeptide(L)' 'MINLKNLRKLREKAGLTQTELAARVGVATKTIWCWEQGKNLPHRERFKKLDRILGQLLD' A
#
# COMPACT_ATOMS: atom_id res chain seq x y z
N MET A 1 3.69 7.27 9.00
CA MET A 1 2.42 7.73 8.40
C MET A 1 2.60 8.04 6.91
N ILE A 2 2.36 7.03 6.09
CA ILE A 2 2.35 7.11 4.63
C ILE A 2 1.23 8.03 4.12
N ASN A 3 1.53 8.80 3.08
CA ASN A 3 0.52 9.56 2.35
C ASN A 3 -0.03 8.69 1.21
N LEU A 4 -1.31 8.30 1.29
CA LEU A 4 -1.95 7.44 0.28
C LEU A 4 -1.95 8.05 -1.13
N LYS A 5 -1.90 9.38 -1.27
CA LYS A 5 -1.74 10.04 -2.59
C LYS A 5 -0.44 9.62 -3.29
N ASN A 6 0.54 9.15 -2.53
CA ASN A 6 1.84 8.69 -3.03
C ASN A 6 2.02 7.17 -2.89
N LEU A 7 0.96 6.40 -2.63
CA LEU A 7 1.06 4.96 -2.37
C LEU A 7 1.82 4.23 -3.50
N ARG A 8 1.52 4.57 -4.75
CA ARG A 8 2.22 4.01 -5.92
C ARG A 8 3.73 4.25 -5.86
N LYS A 9 4.14 5.50 -5.60
CA LYS A 9 5.57 5.88 -5.52
C LYS A 9 6.27 5.18 -4.37
N LEU A 10 5.62 5.07 -3.21
CA LEU A 10 6.17 4.37 -2.05
C LEU A 10 6.32 2.87 -2.33
N ARG A 11 5.34 2.24 -2.97
CA ARG A 11 5.40 0.85 -3.40
C ARG A 11 6.55 0.62 -4.39
N GLU A 12 6.69 1.48 -5.40
CA GLU A 12 7.75 1.39 -6.41
C GLU A 12 9.13 1.60 -5.78
N LYS A 13 9.28 2.55 -4.84
CA LYS A 13 10.53 2.76 -4.10
C LYS A 13 10.90 1.54 -3.24
N ALA A 14 9.90 0.83 -2.71
CA ALA A 14 10.08 -0.42 -1.98
C ALA A 14 10.34 -1.64 -2.90
N GLY A 15 10.42 -1.43 -4.23
CA GLY A 15 10.69 -2.49 -5.20
C GLY A 15 9.56 -3.51 -5.37
N LEU A 16 8.34 -3.18 -4.93
CA LEU A 16 7.21 -4.13 -4.95
C LEU A 16 6.30 -3.92 -6.16
N THR A 17 5.77 -5.01 -6.70
CA THR A 17 4.59 -5.00 -7.58
C THR A 17 3.29 -4.81 -6.78
N GLN A 18 2.19 -4.46 -7.45
CA GLN A 18 0.88 -4.34 -6.80
C GLN A 18 0.45 -5.66 -6.15
N THR A 19 0.70 -6.80 -6.80
CA THR A 19 0.37 -8.14 -6.29
C THR A 19 1.18 -8.48 -5.03
N GLU A 20 2.46 -8.15 -5.01
CA GLU A 20 3.32 -8.37 -3.85
C GLU A 20 2.95 -7.53 -2.64
N LEU A 21 2.56 -6.27 -2.86
CA LEU A 21 2.02 -5.44 -1.78
C LEU A 21 0.68 -5.97 -1.30
N ALA A 22 -0.20 -6.38 -2.23
CA ALA A 22 -1.51 -6.93 -1.90
C ALA A 22 -1.39 -8.19 -1.03
N ALA A 23 -0.49 -9.11 -1.38
CA ALA A 23 -0.21 -10.32 -0.60
C ALA A 23 0.27 -9.99 0.83
N ARG A 24 1.19 -9.04 0.99
CA ARG A 24 1.68 -8.62 2.31
C ARG A 24 0.58 -7.97 3.16
N VAL A 25 -0.27 -7.14 2.55
CA VAL A 25 -1.40 -6.50 3.24
C VAL A 25 -2.55 -7.49 3.49
N GLY A 26 -2.68 -8.55 2.70
CA GLY A 26 -3.78 -9.51 2.77
C GLY A 26 -5.05 -9.00 2.09
N VAL A 27 -4.91 -8.41 0.91
CA VAL A 27 -6.02 -7.90 0.08
C VAL A 27 -5.87 -8.35 -1.37
N ALA A 28 -6.90 -8.18 -2.19
CA ALA A 28 -6.80 -8.42 -3.62
C ALA A 28 -5.92 -7.36 -4.31
N THR A 29 -5.24 -7.70 -5.41
CA THR A 29 -4.44 -6.75 -6.22
C THR A 29 -5.28 -5.54 -6.66
N LYS A 30 -6.55 -5.77 -7.03
CA LYS A 30 -7.51 -4.70 -7.38
C LYS A 30 -7.70 -3.69 -6.25
N THR A 31 -7.61 -4.11 -4.99
CA THR A 31 -7.70 -3.22 -3.83
C THR A 31 -6.53 -2.24 -3.79
N ILE A 32 -5.31 -2.71 -4.04
CA ILE A 32 -4.13 -1.84 -4.14
C ILE A 32 -4.28 -0.86 -5.30
N TRP A 33 -4.72 -1.34 -6.47
CA TRP A 33 -5.00 -0.47 -7.61
C TRP A 33 -6.00 0.64 -7.26
N CYS A 34 -7.13 0.30 -6.62
CA CYS A 34 -8.11 1.30 -6.19
C CYS A 34 -7.49 2.35 -5.26
N TRP A 35 -6.71 1.92 -4.26
CA TRP A 35 -6.06 2.84 -3.32
C TRP A 35 -5.06 3.78 -4.01
N GLU A 36 -4.28 3.27 -4.96
CA GLU A 36 -3.35 4.08 -5.77
C GLU A 36 -4.08 5.10 -6.67
N GLN A 37 -5.31 4.79 -7.08
CA GLN A 37 -6.18 5.70 -7.82
C GLN A 37 -6.98 6.65 -6.90
N GLY A 38 -6.78 6.58 -5.58
CA GLY A 38 -7.54 7.38 -4.60
C GLY A 38 -9.00 6.92 -4.42
N LYS A 39 -9.35 5.72 -4.91
CA LYS A 39 -10.69 5.12 -4.81
C LYS A 39 -10.77 4.15 -3.64
N ASN A 40 -11.90 4.12 -2.94
CA ASN A 40 -12.20 3.16 -1.86
C ASN A 40 -11.04 2.98 -0.87
N LEU A 41 -10.56 4.10 -0.31
CA LEU A 41 -9.38 4.18 0.57
C LEU A 41 -9.43 3.14 1.71
N PRO A 42 -8.26 2.65 2.20
CA PRO A 42 -8.20 1.69 3.28
C PRO A 42 -8.82 2.26 4.56
N HIS A 43 -9.57 1.42 5.28
CA HIS A 43 -9.93 1.72 6.67
C HIS A 43 -8.69 1.65 7.58
N ARG A 44 -8.84 2.13 8.82
CA ARG A 44 -7.76 2.33 9.80
C ARG A 44 -6.79 1.14 9.94
N GLU A 45 -7.29 -0.08 10.09
CA GLU A 45 -6.42 -1.27 10.28
C GLU A 45 -5.61 -1.61 9.03
N ARG A 46 -6.21 -1.52 7.83
CA ARG A 46 -5.47 -1.69 6.56
C ARG A 46 -4.45 -0.57 6.35
N PHE A 47 -4.78 0.66 6.74
CA PHE A 47 -3.84 1.77 6.69
C PHE A 47 -2.63 1.54 7.60
N LYS A 48 -2.85 1.13 8.86
CA LYS A 48 -1.76 0.78 9.78
C LYS A 48 -0.87 -0.33 9.23
N LYS A 49 -1.48 -1.36 8.62
CA LYS A 49 -0.73 -2.47 8.03
C LYS A 49 0.13 -2.02 6.85
N LEU A 50 -0.41 -1.16 5.98
CA LEU A 50 0.35 -0.52 4.90
C LEU A 50 1.52 0.32 5.44
N ASP A 51 1.26 1.18 6.43
CA ASP A 51 2.26 2.06 7.04
C ASP A 51 3.43 1.24 7.62
N ARG A 52 3.11 0.15 8.33
CA ARG A 52 4.11 -0.77 8.88
C ARG A 52 4.95 -1.45 7.80
N ILE A 53 4.31 -2.02 6.77
CA ILE A 53 5.01 -2.75 5.70
C ILE A 53 5.94 -1.82 4.93
N LEU A 54 5.44 -0.64 4.56
CA LEU A 54 6.24 0.32 3.78
C LEU A 54 7.30 1.02 4.62
N GLY A 55 7.07 1.26 5.92
CA GLY A 55 8.09 1.77 6.83
C GLY A 55 9.27 0.80 6.92
N GLN A 56 9.01 -0.48 7.21
CA GLN A 56 10.05 -1.52 7.32
C GLN A 56 10.91 -1.72 6.06
N LEU A 57 10.42 -1.31 4.88
CA LEU A 57 11.12 -1.49 3.60
C LEU A 57 11.81 -0.21 3.10
N LEU A 58 11.49 0.95 3.68
CA LEU A 58 11.97 2.25 3.23
C LEU A 58 12.84 2.97 4.27
N ASP A 59 12.92 2.44 5.49
CA ASP A 59 13.93 2.76 6.51
C ASP A 59 15.26 2.07 6.18
#